data_AF-A0A3D0D5Y0-F1
#
_entry.id   AF-A0A3D0D5Y0-F1
#
_cell.length_a   1.000
_cell.length_b   1.000
_cell.length_c   1.000
_cell.angle_alpha   90.00
_cell.angle_beta   90.00
_cell.angle_gamma   90.00
#
_symmetry.space_group_name_H-M   'P 1'
#
loop_
_entity.id
_entity.type
_entity.pdbx_description
1 polymer ?
#
loop_
_entity_poly.entity_id
_entity_poly.type
_entity_poly.pdbx_seq_one_letter_code
_entity_poly.pdbx_strand_id
1 'polypeptide(L)' 'MNEVMKMLTLIATVFMPLTFIAGVYGMNFAVMPELHWTWGYPAVLGLMLVIALGAIIVLLLPLLS' A
#
# COMPACT_ATOMS: atom_id res chain seq x y z
N MET A 1 -17.27 -18.91 -5.86
CA MET A 1 -17.29 -17.50 -5.42
C MET A 1 -17.51 -16.63 -6.64
N ASN A 2 -18.29 -15.55 -6.53
CA ASN A 2 -18.54 -14.68 -7.68
C ASN A 2 -17.23 -13.99 -8.12
N GLU A 3 -16.85 -14.08 -9.40
CA GLU A 3 -15.61 -13.50 -9.95
C GLU A 3 -15.50 -12.00 -9.68
N VAL A 4 -16.64 -11.29 -9.68
CA VAL A 4 -16.70 -9.87 -9.36
C VAL A 4 -16.20 -9.60 -7.94
N MET A 5 -16.64 -10.39 -6.95
CA MET A 5 -16.20 -10.22 -5.55
C MET A 5 -14.70 -10.49 -5.40
N LYS A 6 -14.17 -11.45 -6.17
CA LYS A 6 -12.75 -11.79 -6.18
C LYS A 6 -11.91 -10.65 -6.73
N MET A 7 -12.32 -10.07 -7.86
CA MET A 7 -11.64 -8.92 -8.48
C MET A 7 -11.68 -7.68 -7.58
N LEU A 8 -12.83 -7.36 -6.99
CA LEU A 8 -12.96 -6.23 -6.08
C LEU A 8 -12.08 -6.39 -4.84
N THR A 9 -12.05 -7.59 -4.24
CA THR A 9 -11.19 -7.88 -3.09
C THR A 9 -9.72 -7.73 -3.45
N LEU A 10 -9.30 -8.23 -4.61
CA LEU A 10 -7.91 -8.14 -5.06
C LEU A 10 -7.45 -6.68 -5.22
N ILE A 11 -8.26 -5.84 -5.87
CA ILE A 11 -7.98 -4.41 -5.99
C ILE A 11 -7.95 -3.75 -4.60
N ALA A 12 -8.97 -3.99 -3.77
CA ALA A 12 -9.09 -3.33 -2.48
C ALA A 12 -7.94 -3.70 -1.52
N THR A 13 -7.53 -4.97 -1.47
CA THR A 13 -6.41 -5.44 -0.64
C THR A 13 -5.08 -4.76 -1.00
N VAL A 14 -4.85 -4.46 -2.29
CA VAL A 14 -3.65 -3.75 -2.73
C VAL A 14 -3.77 -2.25 -2.42
N PHE A 15 -4.88 -1.61 -2.77
CA PHE A 15 -4.99 -0.14 -2.72
C PHE A 15 -5.34 0.44 -1.36
N MET A 16 -6.07 -0.27 -0.49
CA MET A 16 -6.43 0.22 0.85
C MET A 16 -5.21 0.58 1.72
N PRO A 17 -4.21 -0.32 1.92
CA PRO A 17 -3.05 0.02 2.74
C PRO A 17 -2.21 1.15 2.13
N LEU A 18 -2.10 1.21 0.79
CA LEU A 18 -1.37 2.29 0.11
C LEU A 18 -2.06 3.65 0.28
N THR A 19 -3.38 3.67 0.10
CA THR A 19 -4.20 4.88 0.30
C THR A 19 -4.15 5.35 1.75
N PHE A 20 -4.14 4.41 2.71
CA PHE A 20 -3.98 4.74 4.12
C PHE A 20 -2.64 5.45 4.39
N ILE A 21 -1.53 4.92 3.89
CA ILE A 21 -0.20 5.54 4.06
C ILE A 21 -0.18 6.93 3.39
N ALA A 22 -0.63 7.03 2.14
CA ALA A 22 -0.70 8.30 1.44
C ALA A 22 -1.59 9.32 2.17
N GLY A 23 -2.71 8.86 2.73
CA GLY A 23 -3.62 9.67 3.55
C GLY A 23 -2.94 10.18 4.82
N VAL A 24 -2.20 9.33 5.54
CA VAL A 24 -1.45 9.74 6.74
C VAL A 24 -0.44 10.84 6.43
N TYR A 25 0.34 10.66 5.37
CA TYR A 25 1.34 11.64 4.91
C TYR A 25 0.72 12.86 4.19
N GLY A 26 -0.57 12.83 3.85
CA GLY A 26 -1.32 13.96 3.28
C GLY A 26 -2.04 14.82 4.31
N MET A 27 -1.99 14.46 5.60
CA MET A 27 -2.62 15.24 6.66
C MET A 27 -1.84 16.54 6.96
N ASN A 28 -2.51 17.62 7.36
CA ASN A 28 -1.86 18.89 7.73
C ASN A 28 -1.34 18.88 9.18
N PHE A 29 -0.54 17.90 9.57
CA PHE A 29 0.04 17.89 10.91
C PHE A 29 1.13 18.96 11.05
N ALA A 30 1.11 19.70 12.15
CA ALA A 30 2.09 20.75 12.45
C ALA A 30 3.51 20.20 12.69
N VAL A 31 3.64 18.94 13.11
CA VAL A 31 4.93 18.28 13.35
C VAL A 31 4.91 16.91 12.68
N MET A 32 5.46 16.83 11.48
CA MET A 32 5.81 15.58 10.81
C MET A 32 7.33 15.42 10.84
N PRO A 33 7.89 14.68 11.82
CA PRO A 33 9.35 14.52 11.92
C PRO A 33 9.93 13.80 10.69
N GLU A 34 9.13 12.95 10.04
CA GLU A 34 9.46 12.22 8.82
C GLU A 34 9.77 13.15 7.64
N LEU A 35 9.09 14.30 7.56
CA LEU A 35 9.17 15.23 6.43
C LEU A 35 10.46 16.05 6.44
N HIS A 36 11.07 16.20 7.63
CA HIS A 36 12.38 16.84 7.78
C HIS A 36 13.53 15.90 7.43
N TRP A 37 13.25 14.60 7.26
CA TRP A 37 14.24 13.62 6.84
C TRP A 37 14.30 13.57 5.30
N THR A 38 15.46 13.87 4.73
CA THR A 38 15.70 13.83 3.29
C THR A 38 15.37 12.48 2.65
N TRP A 39 15.50 11.39 3.40
CA TRP A 39 15.18 10.04 2.94
C TRP A 39 13.77 9.57 3.36
N GLY A 40 13.01 10.36 4.11
CA GLY A 40 11.67 10.00 4.57
C GLY A 40 10.73 9.73 3.40
N TYR A 41 10.66 10.65 2.43
CA TYR A 41 9.78 10.50 1.26
C TYR A 41 10.17 9.29 0.38
N PRO A 42 11.44 9.11 -0.03
CA PRO A 42 11.87 7.90 -0.75
C PRO A 42 11.64 6.60 0.03
N ALA A 43 11.87 6.59 1.35
CA ALA A 43 11.68 5.40 2.18
C ALA A 43 10.22 4.98 2.26
N VAL A 44 9.29 5.94 2.38
CA VAL A 44 7.84 5.66 2.39
C VAL A 44 7.38 5.14 1.04
N LEU A 45 7.86 5.71 -0.07
CA LEU A 45 7.58 5.16 -1.40
C LEU A 45 8.13 3.74 -1.57
N GLY A 46 9.34 3.47 -1.07
CA GLY A 46 9.92 2.13 -1.04
C GLY A 46 9.07 1.15 -0.22
N LEU A 47 8.61 1.56 0.96
CA LEU A 47 7.72 0.77 1.81
C LEU A 47 6.39 0.48 1.10
N MET A 48 5.77 1.50 0.49
CA MET A 48 4.54 1.36 -0.30
C MET A 48 4.73 0.37 -1.46
N LEU A 49 5.87 0.42 -2.15
CA LEU A 49 6.21 -0.52 -3.22
C LEU A 49 6.34 -1.96 -2.70
N VAL A 50 7.04 -2.15 -1.57
CA VAL A 50 7.18 -3.47 -0.93
C VAL A 50 5.83 -4.03 -0.51
N ILE A 51 4.95 -3.21 0.07
CA ILE A 51 3.59 -3.60 0.44
C ILE A 51 2.78 -4.01 -0.79
N ALA A 52 2.83 -3.22 -1.86
CA ALA A 52 2.11 -3.52 -3.11
C ALA A 52 2.58 -4.84 -3.71
N LEU A 53 3.90 -5.04 -3.83
CA LEU A 53 4.48 -6.28 -4.36
C LEU A 53 4.17 -7.48 -3.45
N GLY A 54 4.29 -7.32 -2.14
CA GLY A 54 3.94 -8.36 -1.17
C GLY A 54 2.48 -8.77 -1.26
N ALA A 55 1.56 -7.79 -1.34
CA ALA A 55 0.14 -8.06 -1.53
C ALA A 55 -0.13 -8.80 -2.85
N ILE A 56 0.49 -8.37 -3.95
CA ILE A 56 0.36 -9.04 -5.25
C ILE A 56 0.88 -10.49 -5.18
N ILE A 57 2.07 -10.72 -4.61
CA ILE A 57 2.65 -12.06 -4.48
C ILE A 57 1.75 -12.96 -3.65
N VAL A 58 1.27 -12.49 -2.48
CA VAL A 58 0.38 -13.26 -1.60
C VAL A 58 -0.95 -13.58 -2.28
N LEU A 59 -1.49 -12.64 -3.09
CA LEU A 59 -2.75 -12.84 -3.82
C LEU A 59 -2.61 -13.73 -5.06
N LEU A 60 -1.42 -13.79 -5.68
CA LEU A 60 -1.13 -14.62 -6.84
C LEU A 60 -0.59 -16.02 -6.49
N LEU A 61 0.00 -16.19 -5.30
CA LEU A 61 0.53 -17.48 -4.84
C LEU A 61 -0.50 -18.63 -4.92
N PRO A 62 -1.79 -18.45 -4.55
CA PRO A 62 -2.81 -19.49 -4.65
C PRO A 62 -3.25 -19.82 -6.07
N LEU A 63 -2.89 -19.01 -7.08
CA LEU A 63 -3.14 -19.33 -8.50
C LEU A 63 -2.05 -20.23 -9.09
N LEU A 64 -0.89 -20.31 -8.45
CA LEU A 64 0.28 -21.08 -8.93
C LEU A 64 0.32 -22.50 -8.34
N SER A 65 -0.44 -22.76 -7.28
CA SER A 65 -0.61 -24.05 -6.59
C SER A 65 -1.87 -24.78 -7.04
#